data_AF-A0A2N6UG52-F1
#
_entry.id   AF-A0A2N6UG52-F1
#
_cell.length_a   1.000
_cell.length_b   1.000
_cell.length_c   1.000
_cell.angle_alpha   90.00
_cell.angle_beta   90.00
_cell.angle_gamma   90.00
#
_symmetry.space_group_name_H-M   'P 1'
#
loop_
_entity.id
_entity.type
_entity.pdbx_description
1 polymer ?
#
loop_
_entity_poly.entity_id
_entity_poly.type
_entity_poly.pdbx_seq_one_letter_code
_entity_poly.pdbx_strand_id
1 'polypeptide(L)'
;MTEKKHGPMKLSDIGDKSTPSKPLTSKRNEPVHEKDRSKKVGQSVPSADSLASDLLAKAEGLRTKKAASLFQEEKSQVETNEKQVLTGEITAIEVQKNKKRFNIYIKGQFAFGVSENTLVKFALHKGQVLDQAFITDIQQVDKEDYAYQLAVRFLSYQLRSEKEVKDKLTEAEIEPDVMAKVIKKLKAVKLIDDTMFGQAYTRTAMNINKKGPNVIARELKNKGLREEEIDKSLKEYDRATEVENAYTIAEKYFKKQLRKGSHRNASQKTNQYLVQKGFDSDLIQELMQRLAEHYQDEDQELAVLHKDLDKYMRRYKKLSGKELIFKVKGMLYNKGYPLDLINQALWEYEEDI
;
A
#
# COMPACT_ATOMS: atom_id res chain seq x y z
N MET A 1 -43.49 -9.85 30.51
CA MET A 1 -43.07 -8.90 31.58
C MET A 1 -41.68 -9.29 32.07
N THR A 2 -40.70 -8.39 31.98
CA THR A 2 -39.59 -8.12 32.93
C THR A 2 -38.48 -7.38 32.19
N GLU A 3 -38.51 -6.05 32.29
CA GLU A 3 -37.45 -5.16 31.79
C GLU A 3 -36.20 -5.27 32.68
N LYS A 4 -35.01 -5.01 32.13
CA LYS A 4 -33.84 -4.63 32.93
C LYS A 4 -33.43 -3.19 32.62
N LYS A 5 -33.69 -2.31 33.59
CA LYS A 5 -33.44 -0.86 33.52
C LYS A 5 -31.95 -0.53 33.63
N HIS A 6 -31.55 0.57 33.00
CA HIS A 6 -30.21 1.18 33.12
C HIS A 6 -30.13 2.17 34.29
N GLY A 7 -28.91 2.37 34.80
CA GLY A 7 -28.49 3.56 35.55
C GLY A 7 -27.59 3.27 36.76
N PRO A 8 -26.86 4.28 37.31
CA PRO A 8 -26.62 5.63 36.78
C PRO A 8 -25.13 5.92 36.49
N MET A 9 -24.85 6.96 35.71
CA MET A 9 -23.51 7.57 35.62
C MET A 9 -23.15 8.32 36.91
N LYS A 10 -21.85 8.53 37.16
CA LYS A 10 -21.37 9.59 38.06
C LYS A 10 -20.27 10.43 37.43
N LEU A 11 -20.21 11.66 37.92
CA LEU A 11 -19.48 12.82 37.43
C LEU A 11 -18.47 13.24 38.50
N SER A 12 -17.26 13.63 38.10
CA SER A 12 -16.32 14.36 38.96
C SER A 12 -15.40 15.24 38.12
N ASP A 13 -15.50 16.55 38.37
CA ASP A 13 -14.50 17.62 38.22
C ASP A 13 -13.98 17.92 36.80
N ILE A 14 -14.43 18.97 36.08
CA ILE A 14 -14.59 20.42 36.38
C ILE A 14 -13.24 21.13 36.61
N GLY A 15 -12.84 22.01 35.67
CA GLY A 15 -11.66 22.88 35.83
C GLY A 15 -11.11 23.54 34.56
N ASP A 16 -11.84 24.49 33.97
CA ASP A 16 -11.35 25.39 32.90
C ASP A 16 -10.56 26.59 33.46
N LYS A 17 -9.45 27.00 32.83
CA LYS A 17 -8.88 28.38 32.91
C LYS A 17 -8.03 28.80 31.68
N SER A 18 -8.66 29.61 30.83
CA SER A 18 -8.19 30.93 30.33
C SER A 18 -6.90 31.12 29.49
N THR A 19 -7.09 31.68 28.28
CA THR A 19 -6.14 32.38 27.40
C THR A 19 -5.68 33.76 27.91
N PRO A 20 -4.50 34.30 27.51
CA PRO A 20 -4.40 35.31 26.39
C PRO A 20 -3.05 35.24 25.59
N SER A 21 -2.75 36.00 24.50
CA SER A 21 -3.54 36.68 23.44
C SER A 21 -2.66 37.16 22.23
N LYS A 22 -3.34 37.62 21.15
CA LYS A 22 -2.99 38.44 19.94
C LYS A 22 -1.83 39.49 20.00
N PRO A 23 -1.30 40.02 18.85
CA PRO A 23 -2.05 40.39 17.63
C PRO A 23 -1.44 40.08 16.23
N LEU A 24 -2.21 40.48 15.21
CA LEU A 24 -1.98 40.30 13.76
C LEU A 24 -1.10 41.41 13.15
N THR A 25 -0.47 41.13 12.00
CA THR A 25 -0.45 42.04 10.82
C THR A 25 -0.35 41.23 9.51
N SER A 26 -0.59 41.90 8.37
CA SER A 26 -0.89 41.32 7.06
C SER A 26 -0.04 41.91 5.92
N LYS A 27 -0.06 41.20 4.77
CA LYS A 27 0.25 41.56 3.36
C LYS A 27 1.35 40.67 2.76
N ARG A 28 1.12 39.88 1.69
CA ARG A 28 0.86 40.18 0.25
C ARG A 28 2.17 40.38 -0.57
N ASN A 29 2.30 39.54 -1.61
CA ASN A 29 3.08 39.61 -2.86
C ASN A 29 3.52 41.03 -3.32
N GLU A 30 4.58 41.25 -4.12
CA GLU A 30 5.37 40.40 -5.06
C GLU A 30 6.79 41.05 -5.30
N PRO A 31 7.69 40.54 -6.18
CA PRO A 31 9.13 40.88 -6.17
C PRO A 31 9.55 42.05 -7.08
N VAL A 32 10.78 42.54 -6.86
CA VAL A 32 11.51 43.43 -7.79
C VAL A 32 13.00 43.01 -7.87
N HIS A 33 13.53 42.88 -9.08
CA HIS A 33 14.96 42.82 -9.39
C HIS A 33 15.57 44.23 -9.44
N GLU A 34 16.77 44.44 -8.90
CA GLU A 34 17.83 45.22 -9.58
C GLU A 34 19.23 44.80 -9.06
N LYS A 35 20.29 45.39 -9.57
CA LYS A 35 21.65 44.83 -9.71
C LYS A 35 22.72 45.55 -8.88
N ASP A 36 23.89 44.91 -8.90
CA ASP A 36 25.22 45.50 -9.14
C ASP A 36 26.20 45.81 -7.97
N ARG A 37 27.45 45.38 -8.21
CA ARG A 37 28.75 45.97 -7.82
C ARG A 37 29.35 45.81 -6.40
N SER A 38 30.07 44.69 -6.27
CA SER A 38 31.55 44.63 -6.14
C SER A 38 32.35 45.48 -5.13
N LYS A 39 33.20 44.75 -4.36
CA LYS A 39 34.54 45.08 -3.83
C LYS A 39 34.70 46.24 -2.80
N LYS A 40 35.23 45.86 -1.62
CA LYS A 40 36.65 46.14 -1.28
C LYS A 40 37.20 45.28 -0.13
N VAL A 41 38.52 45.14 -0.14
CA VAL A 41 39.35 44.37 0.79
C VAL A 41 39.67 45.20 2.04
N GLY A 42 39.73 44.55 3.21
CA GLY A 42 40.38 45.06 4.42
C GLY A 42 41.02 43.90 5.18
N GLN A 43 42.33 43.93 5.39
CA GLN A 43 43.06 42.91 6.16
C GLN A 43 42.95 43.22 7.65
N SER A 44 42.67 42.22 8.47
CA SER A 44 42.78 42.28 9.93
C SER A 44 43.63 41.12 10.46
N VAL A 45 44.53 41.44 11.39
CA VAL A 45 45.44 40.50 12.06
C VAL A 45 44.63 39.53 12.94
N PRO A 46 44.93 38.22 12.99
CA PRO A 46 44.20 37.28 13.84
C PRO A 46 44.41 37.60 15.32
N SER A 47 43.32 37.66 16.09
CA SER A 47 43.35 37.77 17.55
C SER A 47 43.79 36.46 18.22
N ALA A 48 44.14 36.51 19.50
CA ALA A 48 44.54 35.30 20.24
C ALA A 48 43.46 34.20 20.25
N ASP A 49 42.19 34.57 20.18
CA ASP A 49 41.06 33.63 20.09
C ASP A 49 41.01 32.86 18.76
N SER A 50 41.48 33.47 17.66
CA SER A 50 41.67 32.80 16.37
C SER A 50 42.73 31.70 16.45
N LEU A 51 43.82 31.93 17.19
CA LEU A 51 44.87 30.92 17.39
C LEU A 51 44.40 29.78 18.31
N ALA A 52 43.64 30.09 19.36
CA ALA A 52 43.06 29.08 20.24
C ALA A 52 42.04 28.18 19.50
N SER A 53 41.19 28.77 18.67
CA SER A 53 40.21 28.03 17.85
C SER A 53 40.87 27.20 16.74
N ASP A 54 41.89 27.73 16.04
CA ASP A 54 42.67 26.94 15.07
C ASP A 54 43.42 25.78 15.73
N LEU A 55 43.96 25.97 16.94
CA LEU A 55 44.62 24.88 17.69
C LEU A 55 43.63 23.80 18.15
N LEU A 56 42.42 24.19 18.56
CA LEU A 56 41.33 23.26 18.85
C LEU A 56 40.89 22.48 17.60
N ALA A 57 40.62 23.17 16.49
CA ALA A 57 40.26 22.55 15.21
C ALA A 57 41.37 21.63 14.69
N LYS A 58 42.64 21.98 14.88
CA LYS A 58 43.80 21.15 14.53
C LYS A 58 43.95 19.94 15.46
N ALA A 59 43.64 20.07 16.75
CA ALA A 59 43.61 18.97 17.70
C ALA A 59 42.45 17.99 17.42
N GLU A 60 41.27 18.49 17.06
CA GLU A 60 40.14 17.68 16.59
C GLU A 60 40.44 17.03 15.22
N GLY A 61 41.10 17.73 14.30
CA GLY A 61 41.61 17.18 13.05
C GLY A 61 42.64 16.06 13.24
N LEU A 62 43.47 16.13 14.27
CA LEU A 62 44.41 15.06 14.63
C LEU A 62 43.72 13.90 15.36
N ARG A 63 42.73 14.17 16.22
CA ARG A 63 41.91 13.13 16.87
C ARG A 63 41.06 12.37 15.85
N THR A 64 40.42 13.05 14.92
CA THR A 64 39.63 12.45 13.84
C THR A 64 40.51 11.67 12.86
N LYS A 65 41.71 12.16 12.51
CA LYS A 65 42.69 11.38 11.73
C LYS A 65 43.20 10.14 12.47
N LYS A 66 43.50 10.24 13.77
CA LYS A 66 43.93 9.09 14.58
C LYS A 66 42.81 8.09 14.83
N ALA A 67 41.58 8.56 15.01
CA ALA A 67 40.39 7.69 15.07
C ALA A 67 40.16 7.02 13.71
N ALA A 68 40.20 7.77 12.60
CA ALA A 68 40.06 7.22 11.25
C ALA A 68 41.18 6.21 10.91
N SER A 69 42.43 6.44 11.36
CA SER A 69 43.50 5.46 11.18
C SER A 69 43.30 4.21 12.04
N LEU A 70 42.89 4.34 13.32
CA LEU A 70 42.52 3.16 14.12
C LEU A 70 41.32 2.43 13.53
N PHE A 71 40.28 3.12 13.06
CA PHE A 71 39.13 2.50 12.40
C PHE A 71 39.49 1.90 11.03
N GLN A 72 40.50 2.42 10.33
CA GLN A 72 41.05 1.82 9.12
C GLN A 72 41.95 0.62 9.42
N GLU A 73 42.71 0.63 10.52
CA GLU A 73 43.52 -0.51 10.98
C GLU A 73 42.63 -1.64 11.54
N GLU A 74 41.61 -1.32 12.33
CA GLU A 74 40.59 -2.26 12.80
C GLU A 74 39.74 -2.79 11.64
N LYS A 75 39.28 -1.94 10.71
CA LYS A 75 38.65 -2.43 9.46
C LYS A 75 39.61 -3.29 8.66
N SER A 76 40.88 -2.90 8.51
CA SER A 76 41.84 -3.74 7.79
C SER A 76 42.06 -5.08 8.49
N GLN A 77 42.04 -5.16 9.83
CA GLN A 77 42.19 -6.41 10.59
C GLN A 77 40.89 -7.26 10.67
N VAL A 78 39.72 -6.64 10.52
CA VAL A 78 38.42 -7.34 10.47
C VAL A 78 38.07 -7.77 9.04
N GLU A 79 38.28 -6.91 8.04
CA GLU A 79 38.04 -7.19 6.61
C GLU A 79 39.10 -8.16 6.04
N THR A 80 40.35 -8.23 6.56
CA THR A 80 41.32 -9.28 6.15
C THR A 80 41.05 -10.67 6.72
N ASN A 81 40.14 -10.82 7.69
CA ASN A 81 39.68 -12.14 8.14
C ASN A 81 38.50 -12.69 7.29
N GLU A 82 38.07 -11.97 6.25
CA GLU A 82 37.10 -12.54 5.30
C GLU A 82 37.76 -13.60 4.38
N LYS A 83 37.34 -14.85 4.58
CA LYS A 83 37.44 -15.96 3.60
C LYS A 83 38.82 -16.54 3.33
N GLN A 84 39.63 -16.80 4.36
CA GLN A 84 40.37 -18.08 4.33
C GLN A 84 39.40 -19.21 4.65
N VAL A 85 38.85 -19.84 3.60
CA VAL A 85 38.01 -21.03 3.74
C VAL A 85 38.89 -22.18 4.26
N LEU A 86 38.60 -22.65 5.46
CA LEU A 86 39.38 -23.70 6.12
C LEU A 86 39.20 -25.04 5.38
N THR A 87 40.20 -25.46 4.61
CA THR A 87 40.27 -26.79 4.00
C THR A 87 40.91 -27.81 4.95
N GLY A 88 40.49 -29.07 4.84
CA GLY A 88 41.02 -30.19 5.63
C GLY A 88 39.95 -31.17 6.11
N GLU A 89 40.33 -31.99 7.08
CA GLU A 89 39.48 -33.03 7.67
C GLU A 89 38.42 -32.44 8.63
N ILE A 90 37.17 -32.91 8.52
CA ILE A 90 36.11 -32.61 9.48
C ILE A 90 36.46 -33.25 10.84
N THR A 91 36.77 -32.43 11.83
CA THR A 91 37.13 -32.86 13.19
C THR A 91 35.92 -33.09 14.10
N ALA A 92 34.84 -32.33 13.90
CA ALA A 92 33.59 -32.44 14.65
C ALA A 92 32.38 -31.92 13.86
N ILE A 93 31.20 -32.44 14.19
CA ILE A 93 29.90 -32.01 13.68
C ILE A 93 28.98 -31.86 14.90
N GLU A 94 28.50 -30.65 15.17
CA GLU A 94 27.69 -30.34 16.37
C GLU A 94 26.31 -29.81 16.00
N VAL A 95 25.27 -30.17 16.77
CA VAL A 95 23.90 -29.70 16.56
C VAL A 95 23.74 -28.28 17.13
N GLN A 96 23.22 -27.35 16.33
CA GLN A 96 22.89 -26.01 16.82
C GLN A 96 21.66 -26.01 17.75
N LYS A 97 21.41 -24.89 18.46
CA LYS A 97 20.17 -24.69 19.24
C LYS A 97 18.89 -24.98 18.43
N ASN A 98 18.91 -24.68 17.13
CA ASN A 98 17.95 -25.21 16.17
C ASN A 98 18.37 -26.64 15.75
N LYS A 99 17.61 -27.64 16.18
CA LYS A 99 17.86 -29.10 15.96
C LYS A 99 17.99 -29.56 14.49
N LYS A 100 17.88 -28.65 13.50
CA LYS A 100 17.95 -28.92 12.06
C LYS A 100 19.15 -28.24 11.35
N ARG A 101 20.03 -27.60 12.11
CA ARG A 101 21.29 -27.04 11.61
C ARG A 101 22.47 -27.58 12.40
N PHE A 102 23.59 -27.76 11.71
CA PHE A 102 24.81 -28.37 12.23
C PHE A 102 26.00 -27.45 12.00
N ASN A 103 26.89 -27.35 12.97
CA ASN A 103 28.18 -26.68 12.84
C ASN A 103 29.23 -27.70 12.37
N ILE A 104 29.95 -27.40 11.29
CA ILE A 104 31.08 -28.19 10.81
C ILE A 104 32.37 -27.56 11.34
N TYR A 105 33.21 -28.37 11.97
CA TYR A 105 34.53 -27.97 12.47
C TYR A 105 35.62 -28.67 11.68
N ILE A 106 36.62 -27.90 11.24
CA ILE A 106 37.81 -28.36 10.52
C ILE A 106 39.03 -27.92 11.31
N LYS A 107 39.98 -28.82 11.54
CA LYS A 107 41.17 -28.56 12.39
C LYS A 107 40.83 -28.01 13.79
N GLY A 108 39.68 -28.39 14.35
CA GLY A 108 39.17 -27.91 15.65
C GLY A 108 38.58 -26.50 15.64
N GLN A 109 38.57 -25.80 14.50
CA GLN A 109 37.97 -24.46 14.34
C GLN A 109 36.63 -24.56 13.61
N PHE A 110 35.69 -23.67 13.92
CA PHE A 110 34.42 -23.57 13.19
C PHE A 110 34.69 -23.15 11.74
N ALA A 111 34.20 -23.94 10.78
CA ALA A 111 34.36 -23.65 9.35
C ALA A 111 33.11 -23.02 8.74
N PHE A 112 31.96 -23.69 8.87
CA PHE A 112 30.66 -23.22 8.37
C PHE A 112 29.52 -24.02 9.01
N GLY A 113 28.29 -23.50 8.92
CA GLY A 113 27.08 -24.20 9.39
C GLY A 113 26.22 -24.68 8.22
N VAL A 114 25.69 -25.90 8.29
CA VAL A 114 24.86 -26.53 7.25
C VAL A 114 23.48 -26.94 7.77
N SER A 115 22.50 -27.07 6.88
CA SER A 115 21.21 -27.71 7.15
C SER A 115 21.33 -29.24 7.19
N GLU A 116 20.33 -29.88 7.80
CA GLU A 116 20.13 -31.34 7.77
C GLU A 116 20.13 -31.90 6.33
N ASN A 117 19.46 -31.22 5.40
CA ASN A 117 19.41 -31.64 3.98
C ASN A 117 20.78 -31.57 3.33
N THR A 118 21.55 -30.51 3.58
CA THR A 118 22.91 -30.33 3.05
C THR A 118 23.85 -31.39 3.62
N LEU A 119 23.79 -31.64 4.94
CA LEU A 119 24.56 -32.66 5.64
C LEU A 119 24.36 -34.05 5.01
N VAL A 120 23.10 -34.45 4.78
CA VAL A 120 22.74 -35.73 4.16
C VAL A 120 23.16 -35.79 2.70
N LYS A 121 22.93 -34.72 1.91
CA LYS A 121 23.19 -34.70 0.47
C LYS A 121 24.67 -34.89 0.12
N PHE A 122 25.59 -34.35 0.92
CA PHE A 122 27.04 -34.54 0.75
C PHE A 122 27.61 -35.67 1.63
N ALA A 123 26.74 -36.41 2.32
CA ALA A 123 27.09 -37.47 3.27
C ALA A 123 28.15 -37.02 4.31
N LEU A 124 28.03 -35.80 4.84
CA LEU A 124 29.06 -35.18 5.66
C LEU A 124 29.30 -35.95 6.96
N HIS A 125 30.51 -36.49 7.13
CA HIS A 125 30.90 -37.26 8.29
C HIS A 125 32.25 -36.82 8.86
N LYS A 126 32.47 -37.07 10.16
CA LYS A 126 33.78 -36.88 10.79
C LYS A 126 34.83 -37.74 10.05
N GLY A 127 36.01 -37.17 9.81
CA GLY A 127 37.07 -37.83 9.03
C GLY A 127 37.01 -37.60 7.51
N GLN A 128 35.98 -36.95 6.99
CA GLN A 128 35.94 -36.56 5.57
C GLN A 128 36.87 -35.38 5.31
N VAL A 129 37.68 -35.45 4.26
CA VAL A 129 38.56 -34.36 3.82
C VAL A 129 37.81 -33.46 2.85
N LEU A 130 37.73 -32.16 3.15
CA LEU A 130 37.10 -31.16 2.29
C LEU A 130 38.14 -30.24 1.67
N ASP A 131 38.10 -30.08 0.35
CA ASP A 131 38.90 -29.11 -0.39
C ASP A 131 38.14 -27.80 -0.63
N GLN A 132 38.80 -26.84 -1.29
CA GLN A 132 38.22 -25.52 -1.52
C GLN A 132 36.97 -25.56 -2.40
N ALA A 133 37.00 -26.38 -3.45
CA ALA A 133 35.91 -26.50 -4.41
C ALA A 133 34.68 -27.12 -3.74
N PHE A 134 34.87 -28.22 -3.02
CA PHE A 134 33.80 -28.95 -2.36
C PHE A 134 33.16 -28.15 -1.21
N ILE A 135 33.93 -27.36 -0.44
CA ILE A 135 33.34 -26.44 0.55
C ILE A 135 32.48 -25.37 -0.14
N THR A 136 32.92 -24.86 -1.29
CA THR A 136 32.17 -23.87 -2.08
C THR A 136 30.85 -24.47 -2.58
N ASP A 137 30.87 -25.70 -3.09
CA ASP A 137 29.68 -26.45 -3.50
C ASP A 137 28.71 -26.72 -2.33
N ILE A 138 29.24 -27.10 -1.15
CA ILE A 138 28.43 -27.29 0.07
C ILE A 138 27.74 -25.99 0.45
N GLN A 139 28.47 -24.87 0.51
CA GLN A 139 27.93 -23.56 0.87
C GLN A 139 26.87 -23.09 -0.14
N GLN A 140 27.11 -23.30 -1.45
CA GLN A 140 26.18 -22.96 -2.50
C GLN A 140 24.86 -23.74 -2.37
N VAL A 141 24.94 -25.03 -2.06
CA VAL A 141 23.76 -25.87 -1.82
C VAL A 141 23.05 -25.49 -0.51
N ASP A 142 23.77 -25.09 0.54
CA ASP A 142 23.13 -24.64 1.78
C ASP A 142 22.35 -23.32 1.60
N LYS A 143 22.88 -22.38 0.81
CA LYS A 143 22.14 -21.18 0.39
C LYS A 143 20.85 -21.55 -0.34
N GLU A 144 20.91 -22.50 -1.27
CA GLU A 144 19.74 -22.99 -2.01
C GLU A 144 18.72 -23.68 -1.10
N ASP A 145 19.16 -24.48 -0.12
CA ASP A 145 18.26 -25.12 0.83
C ASP A 145 17.64 -24.11 1.82
N TYR A 146 18.43 -23.15 2.33
CA TYR A 146 17.92 -22.06 3.18
C TYR A 146 16.85 -21.23 2.48
N ALA A 147 17.12 -20.77 1.25
CA ALA A 147 16.17 -20.03 0.44
C ALA A 147 14.91 -20.86 0.13
N TYR A 148 15.06 -22.17 -0.16
CA TYR A 148 13.93 -23.08 -0.34
C TYR A 148 13.09 -23.22 0.93
N GLN A 149 13.70 -23.47 2.10
CA GLN A 149 12.98 -23.56 3.38
C GLN A 149 12.26 -22.26 3.73
N LEU A 150 12.89 -21.11 3.47
CA LEU A 150 12.29 -19.79 3.67
C LEU A 150 11.04 -19.59 2.81
N ALA A 151 11.11 -19.92 1.52
CA ALA A 151 9.98 -19.83 0.61
C ALA A 151 8.85 -20.83 0.96
N VAL A 152 9.17 -22.09 1.29
CA VAL A 152 8.19 -23.09 1.74
C VAL A 152 7.47 -22.61 3.00
N ARG A 153 8.20 -22.06 3.99
CA ARG A 153 7.61 -21.47 5.19
C ARG A 153 6.67 -20.31 4.84
N PHE A 154 7.07 -19.42 3.91
CA PHE A 154 6.23 -18.30 3.49
C PHE A 154 4.93 -18.75 2.78
N LEU A 155 5.02 -19.79 1.94
CA LEU A 155 3.89 -20.42 1.25
C LEU A 155 2.96 -21.20 2.20
N SER A 156 3.48 -21.70 3.33
CA SER A 156 2.68 -22.47 4.29
C SER A 156 1.56 -21.67 4.99
N TYR A 157 1.65 -20.34 5.02
CA TYR A 157 0.66 -19.47 5.68
C TYR A 157 -0.54 -19.12 4.78
N GLN A 158 -0.30 -18.95 3.48
CA GLN A 158 -1.33 -18.61 2.49
C GLN A 158 -0.77 -18.78 1.08
N LEU A 159 -1.68 -18.91 0.10
CA LEU A 159 -1.33 -18.94 -1.32
C LEU A 159 -0.68 -17.62 -1.76
N ARG A 160 0.39 -17.71 -2.55
CA ARG A 160 1.20 -16.57 -3.05
C ARG A 160 1.43 -16.68 -4.55
N SER A 161 1.64 -15.55 -5.22
CA SER A 161 2.17 -15.56 -6.59
C SER A 161 3.70 -15.74 -6.60
N GLU A 162 4.26 -16.14 -7.74
CA GLU A 162 5.71 -16.24 -7.95
C GLU A 162 6.42 -14.92 -7.59
N LYS A 163 5.82 -13.78 -7.96
CA LYS A 163 6.35 -12.46 -7.65
C LYS A 163 6.45 -12.23 -6.14
N GLU A 164 5.38 -12.54 -5.38
CA GLU A 164 5.41 -12.37 -3.92
C GLU A 164 6.48 -13.25 -3.25
N VAL A 165 6.78 -14.43 -3.81
CA VAL A 165 7.89 -15.28 -3.33
C VAL A 165 9.25 -14.68 -3.70
N LYS A 166 9.42 -14.15 -4.91
CA LYS A 166 10.65 -13.45 -5.34
C LYS A 166 10.92 -12.21 -4.49
N ASP A 167 9.90 -11.40 -4.25
CA ASP A 167 9.98 -10.21 -3.39
C ASP A 167 10.44 -10.62 -1.97
N LYS A 168 9.88 -11.71 -1.41
CA LYS A 168 10.25 -12.23 -0.08
C LYS A 168 11.67 -12.81 -0.02
N LEU A 169 12.16 -13.43 -1.10
CA LEU A 169 13.55 -13.91 -1.20
C LEU A 169 14.54 -12.75 -1.38
N THR A 170 14.14 -11.70 -2.10
CA THR A 170 14.94 -10.48 -2.29
C THR A 170 15.08 -9.69 -0.98
N GLU A 171 14.00 -9.57 -0.20
CA GLU A 171 14.00 -9.00 1.16
C GLU A 171 14.94 -9.76 2.13
N ALA A 172 15.19 -11.04 1.86
CA ALA A 172 16.11 -11.87 2.64
C ALA A 172 17.52 -11.96 2.03
N GLU A 173 17.87 -11.02 1.14
CA GLU A 173 19.19 -10.86 0.52
C GLU A 173 19.69 -12.12 -0.24
N ILE A 174 18.75 -12.92 -0.77
CA ILE A 174 19.08 -14.12 -1.55
C ILE A 174 19.56 -13.73 -2.96
N GLU A 175 20.73 -14.25 -3.34
CA GLU A 175 21.34 -14.05 -4.66
C GLU A 175 20.39 -14.45 -5.83
N PRO A 176 20.35 -13.68 -6.94
CA PRO A 176 19.42 -13.95 -8.05
C PRO A 176 19.50 -15.37 -8.62
N ASP A 177 20.70 -15.95 -8.73
CA ASP A 177 20.91 -17.29 -9.25
C ASP A 177 20.36 -18.38 -8.32
N VAL A 178 20.53 -18.20 -7.00
CA VAL A 178 19.94 -19.06 -5.97
C VAL A 178 18.42 -18.95 -6.02
N MET A 179 17.88 -17.74 -6.08
CA MET A 179 16.44 -17.50 -6.21
C MET A 179 15.86 -18.16 -7.47
N ALA A 180 16.51 -18.04 -8.63
CA ALA A 180 16.03 -18.65 -9.87
C ALA A 180 15.95 -20.19 -9.77
N LYS A 181 16.96 -20.83 -9.19
CA LYS A 181 16.95 -22.29 -8.92
C LYS A 181 15.84 -22.69 -7.95
N VAL A 182 15.65 -21.94 -6.87
CA VAL A 182 14.62 -22.20 -5.85
C VAL A 182 13.22 -22.05 -6.42
N ILE A 183 12.94 -20.98 -7.17
CA ILE A 183 11.65 -20.78 -7.84
C ILE A 183 11.36 -21.90 -8.84
N LYS A 184 12.36 -22.33 -9.64
CA LYS A 184 12.23 -23.48 -10.56
C LYS A 184 11.87 -24.77 -9.81
N LYS A 185 12.53 -25.04 -8.67
CA LYS A 185 12.24 -26.20 -7.81
C LYS A 185 10.83 -26.13 -7.23
N LEU A 186 10.40 -24.98 -6.71
CA LEU A 186 9.05 -24.77 -6.14
C LEU A 186 7.93 -24.95 -7.18
N LYS A 187 8.14 -24.47 -8.42
CA LYS A 187 7.22 -24.73 -9.55
C LYS A 187 7.17 -26.21 -9.92
N ALA A 188 8.31 -26.90 -9.96
CA ALA A 188 8.36 -28.33 -10.28
C ALA A 188 7.56 -29.20 -9.28
N VAL A 189 7.55 -28.82 -8.00
CA VAL A 189 6.73 -29.48 -6.96
C VAL A 189 5.33 -28.86 -6.78
N LYS A 190 4.90 -27.98 -7.69
CA LYS A 190 3.60 -27.28 -7.67
C LYS A 190 3.28 -26.49 -6.39
N LEU A 191 4.30 -26.05 -5.65
CA LEU A 191 4.14 -25.14 -4.51
C LEU A 191 3.99 -23.67 -4.95
N ILE A 192 4.39 -23.34 -6.18
CA ILE A 192 4.07 -22.10 -6.87
C ILE A 192 3.29 -22.46 -8.13
N ASP A 193 2.06 -21.96 -8.24
CA ASP A 193 1.22 -22.03 -9.43
C ASP A 193 0.42 -20.72 -9.52
N ASP A 194 0.84 -19.84 -10.43
CA ASP A 194 0.24 -18.53 -10.64
C ASP A 194 -1.17 -18.61 -11.26
N THR A 195 -1.48 -19.68 -12.00
CA THR A 195 -2.85 -19.90 -12.50
C THR A 195 -3.78 -20.28 -11.35
N MET A 196 -3.35 -21.20 -10.47
CA MET A 196 -4.12 -21.57 -9.28
C MET A 196 -4.28 -20.39 -8.31
N PHE A 197 -3.23 -19.58 -8.12
CA PHE A 197 -3.30 -18.32 -7.38
C PHE A 197 -4.35 -17.37 -7.97
N GLY A 198 -4.30 -17.12 -9.27
CA GLY A 198 -5.20 -16.16 -9.92
C GLY A 198 -6.66 -16.61 -9.91
N GLN A 199 -6.93 -17.91 -10.08
CA GLN A 199 -8.27 -18.50 -9.94
C GLN A 199 -8.82 -18.31 -8.52
N ALA A 200 -8.04 -18.68 -7.49
CA ALA A 200 -8.44 -18.50 -6.09
C ALA A 200 -8.67 -17.02 -5.74
N TYR A 201 -7.83 -16.12 -6.25
CA TYR A 201 -7.99 -14.67 -6.09
C TYR A 201 -9.27 -14.16 -6.75
N THR A 202 -9.58 -14.61 -7.98
CA THR A 202 -10.79 -14.23 -8.74
C THR A 202 -12.05 -14.64 -8.00
N ARG A 203 -12.16 -15.91 -7.57
CA ARG A 203 -13.27 -16.42 -6.75
C ARG A 203 -13.46 -15.60 -5.46
N THR A 204 -12.37 -15.23 -4.81
CA THR A 204 -12.41 -14.39 -3.59
C THR A 204 -12.85 -12.96 -3.89
N ALA A 205 -12.37 -12.37 -4.98
CA ALA A 205 -12.65 -11.00 -5.37
C ALA A 205 -14.09 -10.79 -5.85
N MET A 206 -14.68 -11.75 -6.56
CA MET A 206 -16.09 -11.72 -6.96
C MET A 206 -17.01 -11.94 -5.75
N ASN A 207 -16.78 -12.98 -4.94
CA ASN A 207 -17.70 -13.35 -3.86
C ASN A 207 -17.69 -12.37 -2.68
N ILE A 208 -16.52 -11.91 -2.23
CA ILE A 208 -16.41 -11.05 -1.04
C ILE A 208 -16.57 -9.57 -1.39
N ASN A 209 -15.87 -9.12 -2.44
CA ASN A 209 -15.72 -7.69 -2.74
C ASN A 209 -16.60 -7.20 -3.89
N LYS A 210 -17.25 -8.12 -4.63
CA LYS A 210 -18.01 -7.87 -5.85
C LYS A 210 -17.25 -6.92 -6.79
N LYS A 211 -15.98 -7.24 -7.05
CA LYS A 211 -15.16 -6.54 -8.05
C LYS A 211 -15.58 -7.00 -9.44
N GLY A 212 -15.42 -6.14 -10.44
CA GLY A 212 -15.59 -6.49 -11.84
C GLY A 212 -14.28 -7.01 -12.47
N PRO A 213 -14.34 -7.70 -13.62
CA PRO A 213 -13.20 -8.37 -14.24
C PRO A 213 -11.99 -7.46 -14.46
N ASN A 214 -12.18 -6.22 -14.90
CA ASN A 214 -11.08 -5.30 -15.25
C ASN A 214 -10.23 -4.89 -14.04
N VAL A 215 -10.83 -4.78 -12.85
CA VAL A 215 -10.08 -4.52 -11.61
C VAL A 215 -9.34 -5.77 -11.16
N ILE A 216 -9.96 -6.95 -11.27
CA ILE A 216 -9.32 -8.23 -10.92
C ILE A 216 -8.09 -8.45 -11.82
N ALA A 217 -8.24 -8.28 -13.14
CA ALA A 217 -7.15 -8.38 -14.11
C ALA A 217 -5.96 -7.49 -13.74
N ARG A 218 -6.21 -6.21 -13.43
CA ARG A 218 -5.19 -5.25 -13.01
C ARG A 218 -4.52 -5.63 -11.69
N GLU A 219 -5.26 -6.15 -10.73
CA GLU A 219 -4.72 -6.60 -9.44
C GLU A 219 -3.85 -7.86 -9.59
N LEU A 220 -4.24 -8.80 -10.44
CA LEU A 220 -3.44 -9.98 -10.80
C LEU A 220 -2.16 -9.59 -11.55
N LYS A 221 -2.23 -8.65 -12.51
CA LYS A 221 -1.08 -8.10 -13.22
C LYS A 221 -0.09 -7.41 -12.28
N ASN A 222 -0.59 -6.63 -11.32
CA ASN A 222 0.26 -6.02 -10.27
C ASN A 222 0.95 -7.07 -9.37
N LYS A 223 0.30 -8.22 -9.16
CA LYS A 223 0.85 -9.41 -8.49
C LYS A 223 1.76 -10.27 -9.38
N GLY A 224 2.05 -9.83 -10.60
CA GLY A 224 3.06 -10.43 -11.48
C GLY A 224 2.58 -11.58 -12.36
N LEU A 225 1.27 -11.85 -12.43
CA LEU A 225 0.73 -12.87 -13.32
C LEU A 225 0.84 -12.43 -14.79
N ARG A 226 1.05 -13.38 -15.68
CA ARG A 226 1.09 -13.17 -17.13
C ARG A 226 -0.32 -13.12 -17.71
N GLU A 227 -0.50 -12.50 -18.88
CA GLU A 227 -1.81 -12.32 -19.50
C GLU A 227 -2.57 -13.66 -19.66
N GLU A 228 -1.90 -14.72 -20.13
CA GLU A 228 -2.49 -16.07 -20.25
C GLU A 228 -3.01 -16.65 -18.92
N GLU A 229 -2.39 -16.28 -17.80
CA GLU A 229 -2.75 -16.75 -16.46
C GLU A 229 -3.92 -15.92 -15.91
N ILE A 230 -3.95 -14.63 -16.23
CA ILE A 230 -5.06 -13.72 -15.97
C ILE A 230 -6.30 -14.19 -16.75
N ASP A 231 -6.19 -14.46 -18.05
CA ASP A 231 -7.29 -14.95 -18.89
C ASP A 231 -7.87 -16.27 -18.39
N LYS A 232 -7.00 -17.21 -17.95
CA LYS A 232 -7.43 -18.48 -17.34
C LYS A 232 -8.10 -18.27 -15.97
N SER A 233 -7.68 -17.25 -15.23
CA SER A 233 -8.23 -16.91 -13.92
C SER A 233 -9.61 -16.24 -14.03
N LEU A 234 -9.78 -15.32 -14.98
CA LEU A 234 -11.04 -14.61 -15.21
C LEU A 234 -12.16 -15.53 -15.71
N LYS A 235 -11.84 -16.68 -16.32
CA LYS A 235 -12.83 -17.72 -16.69
C LYS A 235 -13.56 -18.35 -15.49
N GLU A 236 -13.06 -18.17 -14.27
CA GLU A 236 -13.78 -18.53 -13.04
C GLU A 236 -14.93 -17.59 -12.71
N TYR A 237 -14.98 -16.42 -13.36
CA TYR A 237 -16.04 -15.44 -13.21
C TYR A 237 -17.00 -15.55 -14.39
N ASP A 238 -18.03 -16.37 -14.22
CA ASP A 238 -19.05 -16.54 -15.25
C ASP A 238 -19.89 -15.26 -15.42
N ARG A 239 -20.43 -15.07 -16.62
CA ARG A 239 -21.18 -13.86 -16.98
C ARG A 239 -22.47 -13.69 -16.15
N ALA A 240 -23.10 -14.77 -15.69
CA ALA A 240 -24.32 -14.65 -14.88
C ALA A 240 -23.99 -14.09 -13.49
N THR A 241 -22.97 -14.63 -12.82
CA THR A 241 -22.47 -14.10 -11.54
C THR A 241 -21.91 -12.68 -11.68
N GLU A 242 -21.28 -12.33 -12.81
CA GLU A 242 -20.83 -10.95 -13.07
C GLU A 242 -22.02 -9.97 -13.10
N VAL A 243 -23.06 -10.28 -13.89
CA VAL A 243 -24.28 -9.48 -14.01
C VAL A 243 -24.99 -9.36 -12.66
N GLU A 244 -25.13 -10.46 -11.91
CA GLU A 244 -25.77 -10.46 -10.59
C GLU A 244 -24.99 -9.59 -9.59
N ASN A 245 -23.65 -9.72 -9.55
CA ASN A 245 -22.79 -8.93 -8.68
C ASN A 245 -22.86 -7.44 -9.02
N ALA A 246 -22.79 -7.10 -10.31
CA ALA A 246 -22.90 -5.75 -10.81
C ALA A 246 -24.27 -5.14 -10.44
N TYR A 247 -25.38 -5.83 -10.73
CA TYR A 247 -26.73 -5.39 -10.36
C TYR A 247 -26.87 -5.18 -8.85
N THR A 248 -26.43 -6.14 -8.04
CA THR A 248 -26.55 -6.07 -6.56
C THR A 248 -25.88 -4.82 -5.99
N ILE A 249 -24.67 -4.48 -6.45
CA ILE A 249 -23.96 -3.30 -5.95
C ILE A 249 -24.48 -2.00 -6.58
N ALA A 250 -24.89 -2.05 -7.85
CA ALA A 250 -25.47 -0.91 -8.57
C ALA A 250 -26.76 -0.47 -7.90
N GLU A 251 -27.72 -1.38 -7.72
CA GLU A 251 -29.03 -1.11 -7.13
C GLU A 251 -28.91 -0.55 -5.70
N LYS A 252 -28.08 -1.17 -4.85
CA LYS A 252 -27.82 -0.72 -3.48
C LYS A 252 -27.18 0.67 -3.43
N TYR A 253 -26.29 0.98 -4.37
CA TYR A 253 -25.66 2.30 -4.46
C TYR A 253 -26.62 3.35 -5.03
N PHE A 254 -27.39 3.00 -6.08
CA PHE A 254 -28.37 3.85 -6.73
C PHE A 254 -29.47 4.31 -5.75
N LYS A 255 -30.12 3.37 -5.04
CA LYS A 255 -31.08 3.64 -3.96
C LYS A 255 -30.51 4.59 -2.89
N LYS A 256 -29.21 4.48 -2.58
CA LYS A 256 -28.51 5.36 -1.63
C LYS A 256 -28.23 6.76 -2.18
N GLN A 257 -28.09 6.94 -3.49
CA GLN A 257 -27.91 8.25 -4.12
C GLN A 257 -29.25 8.97 -4.39
N LEU A 258 -30.30 8.25 -4.78
CA LEU A 258 -31.66 8.82 -4.94
C LEU A 258 -32.13 9.56 -3.69
N ARG A 259 -31.83 9.03 -2.50
CA ARG A 259 -32.12 9.68 -1.19
C ARG A 259 -31.31 10.98 -0.93
N LYS A 260 -30.49 11.46 -1.86
CA LYS A 260 -29.52 12.57 -1.68
C LYS A 260 -29.52 13.61 -2.81
N GLY A 261 -30.18 13.34 -3.92
CA GLY A 261 -30.30 14.24 -5.06
C GLY A 261 -31.02 13.59 -6.21
N SER A 262 -31.11 14.33 -7.32
CA SER A 262 -31.80 13.93 -8.55
C SER A 262 -31.48 12.52 -9.05
N HIS A 263 -32.44 11.95 -9.78
CA HIS A 263 -32.30 10.67 -10.47
C HIS A 263 -31.11 10.70 -11.43
N ARG A 264 -30.93 11.80 -12.17
CA ARG A 264 -29.76 12.03 -13.05
C ARG A 264 -28.43 11.94 -12.30
N ASN A 265 -28.32 12.57 -11.13
CA ASN A 265 -27.12 12.50 -10.29
C ASN A 265 -26.91 11.10 -9.68
N ALA A 266 -27.99 10.41 -9.31
CA ALA A 266 -27.91 9.03 -8.84
C ALA A 266 -27.37 8.11 -9.93
N SER A 267 -27.84 8.29 -11.16
CA SER A 267 -27.37 7.57 -12.35
C SER A 267 -25.88 7.81 -12.63
N GLN A 268 -25.48 9.08 -12.78
CA GLN A 268 -24.08 9.44 -13.05
C GLN A 268 -23.11 8.89 -11.99
N LYS A 269 -23.46 9.00 -10.70
CA LYS A 269 -22.61 8.48 -9.61
C LYS A 269 -22.56 6.97 -9.55
N THR A 270 -23.64 6.28 -9.92
CA THR A 270 -23.69 4.81 -9.93
C THR A 270 -22.87 4.25 -11.09
N ASN A 271 -22.97 4.86 -12.28
CA ASN A 271 -22.09 4.57 -13.42
C ASN A 271 -20.60 4.73 -13.02
N GLN A 272 -20.21 5.88 -12.47
CA GLN A 272 -18.84 6.11 -11.98
C GLN A 272 -18.38 5.08 -10.94
N TYR A 273 -19.27 4.66 -10.04
CA TYR A 273 -18.99 3.65 -9.03
C TYR A 273 -18.73 2.26 -9.64
N LEU A 274 -19.49 1.88 -10.68
CA LEU A 274 -19.30 0.62 -11.39
C LEU A 274 -18.01 0.61 -12.23
N VAL A 275 -17.67 1.74 -12.87
CA VAL A 275 -16.38 1.91 -13.57
C VAL A 275 -15.22 1.75 -12.59
N GLN A 276 -15.28 2.38 -11.40
CA GLN A 276 -14.28 2.21 -10.34
C GLN A 276 -14.20 0.77 -9.81
N LYS A 277 -15.31 0.03 -9.86
CA LYS A 277 -15.37 -1.40 -9.51
C LYS A 277 -14.83 -2.32 -10.60
N GLY A 278 -14.63 -1.83 -11.83
CA GLY A 278 -14.03 -2.58 -12.92
C GLY A 278 -14.98 -3.45 -13.72
N PHE A 279 -16.27 -3.12 -13.75
CA PHE A 279 -17.21 -3.74 -14.67
C PHE A 279 -17.06 -3.17 -16.08
N ASP A 280 -17.50 -3.93 -17.08
CA ASP A 280 -17.45 -3.51 -18.48
C ASP A 280 -18.45 -2.38 -18.80
N SER A 281 -18.12 -1.53 -19.77
CA SER A 281 -18.95 -0.37 -20.14
C SER A 281 -20.34 -0.77 -20.66
N ASP A 282 -20.43 -1.85 -21.42
CA ASP A 282 -21.69 -2.28 -22.04
C ASP A 282 -22.65 -2.82 -20.96
N LEU A 283 -22.11 -3.62 -20.02
CA LEU A 283 -22.84 -4.08 -18.85
C LEU A 283 -23.31 -2.91 -17.97
N ILE A 284 -22.46 -1.90 -17.79
CA ILE A 284 -22.82 -0.71 -17.03
C ILE A 284 -23.97 0.03 -17.70
N GLN A 285 -23.93 0.22 -19.03
CA GLN A 285 -25.00 0.91 -19.75
C GLN A 285 -26.34 0.17 -19.62
N GLU A 286 -26.36 -1.15 -19.84
CA GLU A 286 -27.56 -2.00 -19.71
C GLU A 286 -28.16 -1.90 -18.29
N LEU A 287 -27.33 -2.08 -17.26
CA LEU A 287 -27.77 -2.00 -15.86
C LEU A 287 -28.26 -0.60 -15.48
N MET A 288 -27.62 0.46 -15.98
CA MET A 288 -28.02 1.82 -15.69
C MET A 288 -29.35 2.19 -16.35
N GLN A 289 -29.63 1.69 -17.56
CA GLN A 289 -30.95 1.84 -18.18
C GLN A 289 -32.03 1.12 -17.35
N ARG A 290 -31.81 -0.16 -17.04
CA ARG A 290 -32.75 -0.96 -16.24
C ARG A 290 -33.03 -0.36 -14.85
N LEU A 291 -32.01 0.18 -14.19
CA LEU A 291 -32.18 0.88 -12.91
C LEU A 291 -32.87 2.23 -13.06
N ALA A 292 -32.65 2.94 -14.17
CA ALA A 292 -33.36 4.19 -14.42
C ALA A 292 -34.87 3.94 -14.59
N GLU A 293 -35.25 2.97 -15.41
CA GLU A 293 -36.65 2.57 -15.65
C GLU A 293 -37.34 2.06 -14.37
N HIS A 294 -36.68 1.21 -13.58
CA HIS A 294 -37.28 0.62 -12.37
C HIS A 294 -37.47 1.62 -11.21
N TYR A 295 -36.75 2.75 -11.21
CA TYR A 295 -36.74 3.71 -10.10
C TYR A 295 -37.09 5.15 -10.55
N GLN A 296 -38.05 5.25 -11.48
CA GLN A 296 -38.79 6.48 -11.77
C GLN A 296 -39.86 6.67 -10.70
N ASP A 297 -39.50 7.40 -9.64
CA ASP A 297 -40.40 7.79 -8.55
C ASP A 297 -40.32 9.32 -8.44
N GLU A 298 -41.22 9.99 -9.17
CA GLU A 298 -41.26 11.45 -9.28
C GLU A 298 -41.59 12.10 -7.94
N ASP A 299 -42.48 11.49 -7.14
CA ASP A 299 -42.79 11.94 -5.77
C ASP A 299 -41.54 11.91 -4.87
N GLN A 300 -40.73 10.85 -4.96
CA GLN A 300 -39.48 10.76 -4.21
C GLN A 300 -38.43 11.77 -4.71
N GLU A 301 -38.34 12.03 -6.02
CA GLU A 301 -37.43 13.04 -6.57
C GLU A 301 -37.85 14.46 -6.16
N LEU A 302 -39.15 14.77 -6.25
CA LEU A 302 -39.76 16.02 -5.79
C LEU A 302 -39.53 16.24 -4.29
N ALA A 303 -39.76 15.23 -3.45
CA ALA A 303 -39.52 15.30 -2.00
C ALA A 303 -38.04 15.46 -1.60
N VAL A 304 -37.08 15.20 -2.51
CA VAL A 304 -35.66 15.51 -2.33
C VAL A 304 -35.32 16.89 -2.90
N LEU A 305 -35.96 17.28 -4.01
CA LEU A 305 -35.90 18.61 -4.60
C LEU A 305 -36.37 19.70 -3.63
N HIS A 306 -37.51 19.57 -2.94
CA HIS A 306 -37.95 20.55 -1.94
C HIS A 306 -36.89 20.77 -0.85
N LYS A 307 -36.24 19.71 -0.35
CA LYS A 307 -35.19 19.81 0.68
C LYS A 307 -33.94 20.57 0.19
N ASP A 308 -33.64 20.49 -1.11
CA ASP A 308 -32.56 21.29 -1.71
C ASP A 308 -33.02 22.72 -2.02
N LEU A 309 -34.24 22.92 -2.51
CA LEU A 309 -34.85 24.22 -2.79
C LEU A 309 -34.82 25.08 -1.53
N ASP A 310 -35.40 24.55 -0.45
CA ASP A 310 -35.49 25.15 0.88
C ASP A 310 -34.08 25.51 1.43
N LYS A 311 -33.10 24.61 1.24
CA LYS A 311 -31.68 24.85 1.56
C LYS A 311 -31.04 25.94 0.71
N TYR A 312 -31.34 26.03 -0.58
CA TYR A 312 -30.80 27.06 -1.47
C TYR A 312 -31.47 28.42 -1.26
N MET A 313 -32.77 28.48 -1.03
CA MET A 313 -33.50 29.69 -0.63
C MET A 313 -32.91 30.27 0.66
N ARG A 314 -32.76 29.46 1.72
CA ARG A 314 -32.09 29.87 2.98
C ARG A 314 -30.64 30.34 2.78
N ARG A 315 -29.89 29.71 1.86
CA ARG A 315 -28.51 30.10 1.52
C ARG A 315 -28.44 31.46 0.80
N TYR A 316 -29.37 31.71 -0.12
CA TYR A 316 -29.33 32.86 -1.01
C TYR A 316 -30.26 34.02 -0.62
N LYS A 317 -30.94 33.94 0.53
CA LYS A 317 -31.86 34.94 1.14
C LYS A 317 -31.44 36.42 1.20
N LYS A 318 -30.21 36.76 0.76
CA LYS A 318 -29.75 38.14 0.57
C LYS A 318 -30.12 38.71 -0.80
N LEU A 319 -30.38 37.84 -1.77
CA LEU A 319 -30.98 38.19 -3.07
C LEU A 319 -32.51 38.24 -2.89
N SER A 320 -33.19 39.01 -3.73
CA SER A 320 -34.66 39.17 -3.68
C SER A 320 -35.28 39.02 -5.07
N GLY A 321 -36.58 38.70 -5.10
CA GLY A 321 -37.37 38.57 -6.32
C GLY A 321 -36.76 37.64 -7.38
N LYS A 322 -36.79 38.08 -8.64
CA LYS A 322 -36.37 37.28 -9.81
C LYS A 322 -34.91 36.84 -9.76
N GLU A 323 -34.01 37.60 -9.13
CA GLU A 323 -32.59 37.24 -9.02
C GLU A 323 -32.37 36.03 -8.10
N LEU A 324 -33.10 35.97 -6.99
CA LEU A 324 -33.09 34.82 -6.08
C LEU A 324 -33.59 33.56 -6.79
N ILE A 325 -34.77 33.66 -7.42
CA ILE A 325 -35.41 32.54 -8.14
C ILE A 325 -34.49 32.02 -9.24
N PHE A 326 -33.96 32.91 -10.09
CA PHE A 326 -33.03 32.52 -11.16
C PHE A 326 -31.76 31.85 -10.61
N LYS A 327 -31.20 32.37 -9.51
CA LYS A 327 -30.02 31.78 -8.89
C LYS A 327 -30.30 30.38 -8.32
N VAL A 328 -31.43 30.20 -7.63
CA VAL A 328 -31.82 28.92 -7.01
C VAL A 328 -32.20 27.90 -8.09
N LYS A 329 -32.99 28.28 -9.09
CA LYS A 329 -33.34 27.48 -10.27
C LYS A 329 -32.09 26.96 -10.99
N GLY A 330 -31.10 27.83 -11.23
CA GLY A 330 -29.81 27.44 -11.81
C GLY A 330 -29.02 26.45 -10.94
N MET A 331 -29.05 26.60 -9.60
CA MET A 331 -28.40 25.66 -8.69
C MET A 331 -29.08 24.28 -8.67
N LEU A 332 -30.41 24.23 -8.75
CA LEU A 332 -31.20 23.00 -8.82
C LEU A 332 -31.02 22.29 -10.17
N TYR A 333 -31.02 23.02 -11.28
CA TYR A 333 -30.74 22.49 -12.60
C TYR A 333 -29.31 21.94 -12.72
N ASN A 334 -28.32 22.63 -12.15
CA ASN A 334 -26.94 22.11 -12.03
C ASN A 334 -26.84 20.90 -11.08
N LYS A 335 -27.82 20.72 -10.17
CA LYS A 335 -28.00 19.49 -9.39
C LYS A 335 -28.82 18.43 -10.16
N GLY A 336 -29.07 18.62 -11.45
CA GLY A 336 -29.58 17.59 -12.36
C GLY A 336 -31.07 17.29 -12.26
N TYR A 337 -31.84 18.07 -11.51
CA TYR A 337 -33.31 17.96 -11.51
C TYR A 337 -33.88 18.45 -12.87
N PRO A 338 -34.96 17.85 -13.38
CA PRO A 338 -35.60 18.30 -14.61
C PRO A 338 -36.25 19.67 -14.42
N LEU A 339 -36.35 20.45 -15.50
CA LEU A 339 -36.82 21.84 -15.42
C LEU A 339 -38.26 21.94 -14.91
N ASP A 340 -39.10 20.98 -15.26
CA ASP A 340 -40.53 20.99 -14.96
C ASP A 340 -40.79 20.75 -13.48
N LEU A 341 -40.15 19.75 -12.86
CA LEU A 341 -40.18 19.58 -11.39
C LEU A 341 -39.61 20.80 -10.65
N ILE A 342 -38.57 21.45 -11.19
CA ILE A 342 -38.04 22.69 -10.58
C ILE A 342 -39.08 23.82 -10.65
N ASN A 343 -39.82 23.96 -11.76
CA ASN A 343 -40.87 24.95 -11.90
C ASN A 343 -42.02 24.66 -10.94
N GLN A 344 -42.46 23.40 -10.86
CA GLN A 344 -43.50 22.95 -9.94
C GLN A 344 -43.11 23.24 -8.48
N ALA A 345 -41.94 22.78 -8.03
CA ALA A 345 -41.49 22.99 -6.66
C ALA A 345 -41.28 24.47 -6.31
N LEU A 346 -40.95 25.32 -7.28
CA LEU A 346 -40.87 26.78 -7.09
C LEU A 346 -42.26 27.41 -6.97
N TRP A 347 -43.24 26.93 -7.73
CA TRP A 347 -44.62 27.43 -7.68
C TRP A 347 -45.30 27.03 -6.36
N GLU A 348 -45.17 25.77 -5.94
CA GLU A 348 -45.64 25.30 -4.63
C GLU A 348 -44.99 26.10 -3.47
N TYR A 349 -43.70 26.42 -3.58
CA TYR A 349 -42.99 27.26 -2.61
C TYR A 349 -43.42 28.74 -2.63
N GLU A 350 -44.01 29.23 -3.71
CA GLU A 350 -44.61 30.57 -3.78
C GLU A 350 -46.05 30.60 -3.24
N GLU A 351 -46.77 29.47 -3.21
CA GLU A 351 -48.09 29.36 -2.56
C GLU A 351 -48.01 29.14 -1.04
N ASP A 352 -46.92 28.54 -0.53
CA ASP A 352 -46.66 28.29 0.90
C ASP A 352 -46.16 29.53 1.70
N ILE A 353 -46.01 30.71 1.08
CA ILE A 353 -45.42 31.95 1.66
C ILE A 353 -46.46 33.07 1.87
#